data_AF-A0A3D5WL96-F1
#
_entry.id   AF-A0A3D5WL96-F1
#
_cell.length_a   1.000
_cell.length_b   1.000
_cell.length_c   1.000
_cell.angle_alpha   90.00
_cell.angle_beta   90.00
_cell.angle_gamma   90.00
#
_symmetry.space_group_name_H-M   'P 1'
#
loop_
_entity.id
_entity.type
_entity.pdbx_description
1 polymer ?
#
loop_
_entity_poly.entity_id
_entity_poly.type
_entity_poly.pdbx_seq_one_letter_code
_entity_poly.pdbx_strand_id
1 'polypeptide(L)'
;MITNSKEILSQDEKTALRERIQDICKKAVSELMDPTSQMSDEERAQYEQKIFQKLKQGKRLSSAEMNYLQIHNPTMYQKALRVQNAKERLQTRLEHCRSKEEANDVIAMEMSAVSDKDPDREYMLAGLQETAKEYRQDSHYSRLPDTREQAKKTKNRAYHFEEDDSKNTVYSPIIEVMESLPVFDQIS
;
A
#
# COMPACT_ATOMS: atom_id res chain seq x y z
N MET A 1 5.73 57.65 -37.74
CA MET A 1 4.83 56.50 -37.56
C MET A 1 5.68 55.32 -37.11
N ILE A 2 5.62 54.96 -35.83
CA ILE A 2 6.38 53.81 -35.30
C ILE A 2 5.45 52.61 -35.43
N THR A 3 5.69 51.77 -36.43
CA THR A 3 4.98 50.49 -36.59
C THR A 3 5.40 49.57 -35.46
N ASN A 4 4.51 49.42 -34.48
CA ASN A 4 4.65 48.47 -33.39
C ASN A 4 4.27 47.08 -33.91
N SER A 5 5.17 46.46 -34.67
CA SER A 5 4.99 45.10 -35.17
C SER A 5 5.18 44.12 -34.01
N LYS A 6 4.09 43.77 -33.33
CA LYS A 6 4.07 42.58 -32.48
C LYS A 6 4.15 41.37 -33.41
N GLU A 7 5.35 40.85 -33.63
CA GLU A 7 5.56 39.54 -34.26
C GLU A 7 4.78 38.50 -33.46
N ILE A 8 3.69 37.99 -34.05
CA ILE A 8 2.92 36.90 -33.47
C ILE A 8 3.70 35.63 -33.79
N LEU A 9 4.36 35.10 -32.76
CA LEU A 9 5.11 33.85 -32.82
C LEU A 9 4.30 32.75 -33.54
N SER A 10 4.93 32.08 -34.51
CA SER A 10 4.31 30.98 -35.26
C SER A 10 3.93 29.83 -34.32
N GLN A 11 2.98 29.00 -34.74
CA GLN A 11 2.54 27.85 -33.94
C GLN A 11 3.69 26.88 -33.65
N ASP A 12 4.60 26.70 -34.60
CA ASP A 12 5.80 25.85 -34.44
C ASP A 12 6.79 26.44 -33.43
N GLU A 13 6.99 27.76 -33.46
CA GLU A 13 7.85 28.47 -32.50
C GLU A 13 7.29 28.45 -31.08
N LYS A 14 5.95 28.57 -30.94
CA LYS A 14 5.27 28.39 -29.65
C LYS A 14 5.44 26.97 -29.12
N THR A 15 5.43 25.97 -30.00
CA THR A 15 5.61 24.56 -29.62
C THR A 15 7.04 24.30 -29.18
N ALA A 16 8.02 24.76 -29.96
CA ALA A 16 9.44 24.66 -29.60
C ALA A 16 9.78 25.41 -28.29
N LEU A 17 9.17 26.57 -28.05
CA LEU A 17 9.34 27.30 -26.79
C LEU A 17 8.74 26.54 -25.60
N ARG A 18 7.58 25.91 -25.78
CA ARG A 18 6.96 25.06 -24.75
C ARG A 18 7.84 23.85 -24.41
N GLU A 19 8.40 23.18 -25.41
CA GLU A 19 9.33 22.06 -25.20
C GLU A 19 10.58 22.50 -24.43
N ARG A 20 11.19 23.63 -24.81
CA ARG A 20 12.35 24.18 -24.08
C ARG A 20 12.03 24.53 -22.63
N ILE A 21 10.90 25.19 -22.39
CA ILE A 21 10.45 25.51 -21.02
C ILE A 21 10.22 24.22 -20.24
N GLN A 22 9.58 23.23 -20.84
CA GLN A 22 9.35 21.93 -20.23
C GLN A 22 10.67 21.24 -19.85
N ASP A 23 11.68 21.28 -20.72
CA ASP A 23 12.98 20.67 -20.46
C ASP A 23 13.78 21.40 -19.38
N ILE A 24 13.73 22.74 -19.35
CA ILE A 24 14.32 23.54 -18.26
C ILE A 24 13.65 23.20 -16.93
N CYS A 25 12.32 23.15 -16.90
CA CYS A 25 11.57 22.78 -15.71
C CYS A 25 11.90 21.34 -15.26
N LYS A 26 11.97 20.37 -16.18
CA LYS A 26 12.35 18.98 -15.86
C LYS A 26 13.74 18.90 -15.24
N LYS A 27 14.72 19.63 -15.79
CA LYS A 27 16.10 19.66 -15.26
C LYS A 27 16.14 20.27 -13.86
N ALA A 28 15.55 21.45 -13.67
CA ALA A 28 15.50 22.12 -12.36
C ALA A 28 14.79 21.26 -11.29
N VAL A 29 13.70 20.59 -11.66
CA VAL A 29 13.00 19.66 -10.75
C VAL A 29 13.88 18.46 -10.41
N SER A 30 14.58 17.90 -11.39
CA SER A 30 15.49 16.76 -11.16
C SER A 30 16.64 17.14 -10.23
N GLU A 31 17.26 18.31 -10.41
CA GLU A 31 18.34 18.81 -9.54
C GLU A 31 17.87 19.07 -8.11
N LEU A 32 16.65 19.57 -7.92
CA LEU A 32 16.07 19.81 -6.59
C LEU A 32 15.63 18.51 -5.89
N MET A 33 15.18 17.52 -6.67
CA MET A 33 14.69 16.23 -6.16
C MET A 33 15.83 15.21 -5.96
N ASP A 34 17.02 15.48 -6.48
CA ASP A 34 18.19 14.61 -6.33
C ASP A 34 18.85 14.82 -4.95
N PRO A 35 18.72 13.86 -4.01
CA PRO A 35 19.36 13.96 -2.71
C PRO A 35 20.88 13.86 -2.78
N THR A 36 21.44 13.50 -3.94
CA THR A 36 22.87 13.33 -4.17
C THR A 36 23.50 14.41 -5.05
N SER A 37 22.74 15.46 -5.37
CA SER A 37 23.19 16.58 -6.23
C SER A 37 24.46 17.29 -5.69
N GLN A 38 24.70 17.24 -4.37
CA GLN A 38 25.90 17.81 -3.72
C GLN A 38 26.95 16.76 -3.32
N MET A 39 26.75 15.49 -3.65
CA MET A 39 27.62 14.38 -3.25
C MET A 39 28.69 14.07 -4.31
N SER A 40 29.86 13.62 -3.86
CA SER A 40 30.94 13.17 -4.75
C SER A 40 30.53 11.92 -5.53
N ASP A 41 31.22 11.60 -6.64
CA ASP A 41 30.94 10.39 -7.44
C ASP A 41 31.05 9.11 -6.58
N GLU A 42 32.01 9.06 -5.66
CA GLU A 42 32.20 7.95 -4.73
C GLU A 42 31.03 7.79 -3.75
N GLU A 43 30.54 8.91 -3.20
CA GLU A 43 29.40 8.90 -2.26
C GLU A 43 28.10 8.50 -2.97
N ARG A 44 27.93 8.93 -4.22
CA ARG A 44 26.83 8.50 -5.10
C ARG A 44 26.86 6.99 -5.34
N ALA A 45 28.02 6.44 -5.67
CA ALA A 45 28.17 4.99 -5.84
C ALA A 45 27.87 4.20 -4.56
N GLN A 46 28.30 4.70 -3.39
CA GLN A 46 27.96 4.09 -2.10
C GLN A 46 26.46 4.17 -1.80
N TYR A 47 25.82 5.29 -2.12
CA TYR A 47 24.38 5.47 -1.96
C TYR A 47 23.60 4.50 -2.85
N GLU A 48 23.99 4.37 -4.11
CA GLU A 48 23.40 3.41 -5.03
C GLU A 48 23.58 1.97 -4.53
N GLN A 49 24.78 1.61 -4.06
CA GLN A 49 25.04 0.28 -3.50
C GLN A 49 24.17 0.00 -2.26
N LYS A 50 23.96 0.99 -1.40
CA LYS A 50 23.06 0.89 -0.24
C LYS A 50 21.62 0.62 -0.67
N ILE A 51 21.14 1.30 -1.71
CA ILE A 51 19.81 1.07 -2.30
C ILE A 51 19.70 -0.35 -2.83
N PHE A 52 20.69 -0.82 -3.58
CA PHE A 52 20.71 -2.19 -4.10
C PHE A 52 20.70 -3.23 -2.98
N GLN A 53 21.49 -3.03 -1.93
CA GLN A 53 21.50 -3.92 -0.77
C GLN A 53 20.12 -3.96 -0.09
N LYS A 54 19.46 -2.81 0.09
CA LYS A 54 18.11 -2.74 0.64
C LYS A 54 17.10 -3.49 -0.23
N LEU A 55 17.14 -3.30 -1.55
CA LEU A 55 16.26 -4.00 -2.48
C LEU A 55 16.49 -5.51 -2.46
N LYS A 56 17.75 -5.97 -2.43
CA LYS A 56 18.08 -7.39 -2.30
C LYS A 56 17.58 -7.99 -0.98
N GLN A 57 17.60 -7.20 0.10
CA GLN A 57 17.02 -7.59 1.39
C GLN A 57 15.48 -7.50 1.40
N GLY A 58 14.84 -6.99 0.34
CA GLY A 58 13.40 -6.78 0.30
C GLY A 58 12.91 -5.64 1.17
N LYS A 59 13.78 -4.78 1.69
CA LYS A 59 13.42 -3.66 2.58
C LYS A 59 12.74 -2.54 1.79
N ARG A 60 11.86 -1.78 2.46
CA ARG A 60 11.26 -0.58 1.85
C ARG A 60 12.33 0.48 1.61
N LEU A 61 12.31 1.06 0.42
CA LEU A 61 13.11 2.22 0.09
C LEU A 61 12.46 3.48 0.65
N SER A 62 13.29 4.42 1.09
CA SER A 62 12.85 5.76 1.46
C SER A 62 12.41 6.56 0.22
N SER A 63 11.60 7.61 0.41
CA SER A 63 11.22 8.54 -0.67
C SER A 63 12.45 9.14 -1.35
N ALA A 64 13.49 9.50 -0.59
CA ALA A 64 14.75 10.01 -1.14
C ALA A 64 15.47 8.96 -2.00
N GLU A 65 15.50 7.69 -1.57
CA GLU A 65 16.13 6.59 -2.31
C GLU A 65 15.38 6.29 -3.61
N MET A 66 14.04 6.39 -3.56
CA MET A 66 13.18 6.21 -4.71
C MET A 66 13.34 7.37 -5.73
N ASN A 67 13.39 8.62 -5.26
CA ASN A 67 13.66 9.78 -6.11
C ASN A 67 15.04 9.70 -6.77
N TYR A 68 16.07 9.27 -6.03
CA TYR A 68 17.40 9.03 -6.58
C TYR A 68 17.35 8.03 -7.74
N LEU A 69 16.71 6.87 -7.56
CA LEU A 69 16.55 5.89 -8.64
C LEU A 69 15.77 6.46 -9.82
N GLN A 70 14.75 7.29 -9.59
CA GLN A 70 13.97 7.90 -10.65
C GLN A 70 14.82 8.78 -11.58
N ILE A 71 15.78 9.49 -11.02
CA ILE A 71 16.63 10.46 -11.72
C ILE A 71 17.83 9.76 -12.38
N HIS A 72 18.49 8.85 -11.65
CA HIS A 72 19.77 8.25 -12.09
C HIS A 72 19.61 6.87 -12.75
N ASN A 73 18.62 6.08 -12.33
CA ASN A 73 18.43 4.71 -12.81
C ASN A 73 16.93 4.35 -12.97
N PRO A 74 16.26 4.87 -14.01
CA PRO A 74 14.81 4.70 -14.19
C PRO A 74 14.40 3.24 -14.35
N THR A 75 15.26 2.39 -14.90
CA THR A 75 15.02 0.95 -14.99
C THR A 75 14.92 0.33 -13.61
N MET A 76 15.86 0.64 -12.71
CA MET A 76 15.84 0.11 -11.35
C MET A 76 14.70 0.70 -10.51
N TYR A 77 14.35 1.96 -10.73
CA TYR A 77 13.14 2.57 -10.15
C TYR A 77 11.88 1.76 -10.46
N GLN A 78 11.67 1.38 -11.72
CA GLN A 78 10.50 0.59 -12.11
C GLN A 78 10.46 -0.77 -11.39
N LYS A 79 11.61 -1.43 -11.27
CA LYS A 79 11.74 -2.70 -10.53
C LYS A 79 11.39 -2.50 -9.06
N ALA A 80 11.94 -1.47 -8.43
CA ALA A 80 11.66 -1.14 -7.03
C ALA A 80 10.18 -0.81 -6.79
N LEU A 81 9.55 -0.08 -7.71
CA LEU A 81 8.12 0.24 -7.67
C LEU A 81 7.25 -1.02 -7.76
N ARG A 82 7.60 -1.98 -8.63
CA ARG A 82 6.90 -3.27 -8.72
C ARG A 82 6.95 -4.03 -7.39
N VAL A 83 8.13 -4.07 -6.75
CA VAL A 83 8.31 -4.70 -5.44
C VAL A 83 7.48 -3.99 -4.38
N GLN A 84 7.51 -2.66 -4.34
CA GLN A 84 6.74 -1.88 -3.36
C GLN A 84 5.23 -2.12 -3.51
N ASN A 85 4.70 -2.09 -4.73
CA ASN A 85 3.31 -2.41 -5.01
C ASN A 85 2.96 -3.84 -4.57
N ALA A 86 3.87 -4.81 -4.74
CA ALA A 86 3.65 -6.18 -4.26
C ALA A 86 3.61 -6.27 -2.74
N LYS A 87 4.50 -5.55 -2.05
CA LYS A 87 4.50 -5.45 -0.58
C LYS A 87 3.20 -4.85 -0.06
N GLU A 88 2.72 -3.77 -0.68
CA GLU A 88 1.47 -3.11 -0.30
C GLU A 88 0.25 -4.01 -0.53
N ARG A 89 0.17 -4.68 -1.68
CA ARG A 89 -0.90 -5.67 -1.93
C ARG A 89 -0.91 -6.78 -0.88
N LEU A 90 0.26 -7.35 -0.57
CA LEU A 90 0.36 -8.39 0.46
C LEU A 90 -0.06 -7.84 1.83
N GLN A 91 0.42 -6.67 2.22
CA GLN A 91 0.06 -6.03 3.50
C GLN A 91 -1.46 -5.82 3.62
N THR A 92 -2.10 -5.22 2.62
CA THR A 92 -3.55 -5.00 2.62
C THR A 92 -4.30 -6.33 2.74
N ARG A 93 -3.86 -7.40 2.07
CA ARG A 93 -4.51 -8.71 2.20
C ARG A 93 -4.33 -9.31 3.60
N LEU A 94 -3.15 -9.12 4.20
CA LEU A 94 -2.84 -9.61 5.54
C LEU A 94 -3.63 -8.88 6.64
N GLU A 95 -3.94 -7.60 6.47
CA GLU A 95 -4.80 -6.84 7.40
C GLU A 95 -6.22 -7.41 7.49
N HIS A 96 -6.70 -8.06 6.43
CA HIS A 96 -8.06 -8.63 6.38
C HIS A 96 -8.10 -10.12 6.80
N CYS A 97 -6.93 -10.73 7.09
CA CYS A 97 -6.85 -12.12 7.51
C CYS A 97 -7.40 -12.30 8.93
N ARG A 98 -8.20 -13.34 9.14
CA ARG A 98 -8.88 -13.62 10.41
C ARG A 98 -8.23 -14.73 11.22
N SER A 99 -7.26 -15.43 10.66
CA SER A 99 -6.51 -16.50 11.31
C SER A 99 -5.07 -16.54 10.82
N LYS A 100 -4.17 -17.13 11.62
CA LYS A 100 -2.77 -17.33 11.23
C LYS A 100 -2.63 -18.28 10.05
N GLU A 101 -3.47 -19.32 9.99
CA GLU A 101 -3.58 -20.23 8.86
C GLU A 101 -3.89 -19.47 7.56
N GLU A 102 -4.95 -18.65 7.55
CA GLU A 102 -5.33 -17.83 6.38
C GLU A 102 -4.21 -16.86 5.97
N ALA A 103 -3.54 -16.23 6.93
CA ALA A 103 -2.41 -15.36 6.64
C ALA A 103 -1.24 -16.11 5.97
N ASN A 104 -0.92 -17.32 6.44
CA ASN A 104 0.13 -18.14 5.83
C ASN A 104 -0.24 -18.61 4.42
N ASP A 105 -1.51 -18.95 4.18
CA ASP A 105 -2.01 -19.29 2.84
C ASP A 105 -1.89 -18.11 1.88
N VAL A 106 -2.26 -16.90 2.33
CA VAL A 106 -2.12 -15.67 1.53
C VAL A 106 -0.66 -15.40 1.18
N ILE A 107 0.27 -15.55 2.15
CA ILE A 107 1.71 -15.38 1.92
C ILE A 107 2.21 -16.41 0.90
N ALA A 108 1.88 -17.69 1.07
CA ALA A 108 2.29 -18.75 0.16
C ALA A 108 1.73 -18.55 -1.26
N MET A 109 0.48 -18.09 -1.37
CA MET A 109 -0.16 -17.82 -2.66
C MET A 109 0.50 -16.62 -3.37
N GLU A 110 0.80 -15.52 -2.68
CA GLU A 110 1.50 -14.39 -3.29
C GLU A 110 2.94 -14.73 -3.68
N MET A 111 3.65 -15.52 -2.87
CA MET A 111 5.00 -15.97 -3.21
C MET A 111 5.01 -16.90 -4.42
N SER A 112 4.03 -17.79 -4.55
CA SER A 112 3.92 -18.70 -5.71
C SER A 112 3.35 -18.02 -6.96
N ALA A 113 2.66 -16.89 -6.82
CA ALA A 113 2.22 -16.07 -7.96
C ALA A 113 3.39 -15.39 -8.70
N VAL A 114 4.55 -15.24 -8.05
CA VAL A 114 5.76 -14.73 -8.72
C VAL A 114 6.30 -15.79 -9.68
N SER A 115 6.25 -15.50 -10.97
CA SER A 115 6.73 -16.43 -12.00
C SER A 115 8.22 -16.74 -11.85
N ASP A 116 8.58 -18.01 -12.04
CA ASP A 116 9.98 -18.46 -12.06
C ASP A 116 10.81 -17.79 -13.17
N LYS A 117 10.15 -17.28 -14.21
CA LYS A 117 10.77 -16.60 -15.35
C LYS A 117 10.83 -15.06 -15.20
N ASP A 118 10.34 -14.51 -14.09
CA ASP A 118 10.40 -13.07 -13.87
C ASP A 118 11.87 -12.62 -13.68
N PRO A 119 12.39 -11.67 -14.49
CA PRO A 119 13.77 -11.18 -14.34
C PRO A 119 14.02 -10.52 -12.98
N ASP A 120 12.97 -10.07 -12.29
CA ASP A 120 13.04 -9.41 -10.99
C ASP A 120 12.58 -10.33 -9.84
N ARG A 121 12.44 -11.63 -10.09
CA ARG A 121 11.95 -12.63 -9.12
C ARG A 121 12.65 -12.54 -7.77
N GLU A 122 13.97 -12.40 -7.76
CA GLU A 122 14.76 -12.30 -6.53
C GLU A 122 14.27 -11.13 -5.65
N TYR A 123 14.14 -9.94 -6.23
CA TYR A 123 13.68 -8.74 -5.53
C TYR A 123 12.23 -8.85 -5.08
N MET A 124 11.37 -9.42 -5.92
CA MET A 124 9.96 -9.62 -5.63
C MET A 124 9.78 -10.58 -4.44
N LEU A 125 10.45 -11.74 -4.47
CA LEU A 125 10.39 -12.72 -3.39
C LEU A 125 10.98 -12.16 -2.10
N ALA A 126 12.13 -11.49 -2.16
CA ALA A 126 12.72 -10.84 -0.99
C ALA A 126 11.76 -9.82 -0.36
N GLY A 127 11.12 -8.99 -1.18
CA GLY A 127 10.12 -8.01 -0.73
C GLY A 127 8.93 -8.64 -0.02
N LEU A 128 8.36 -9.70 -0.62
CA LEU A 128 7.23 -10.44 -0.03
C LEU A 128 7.63 -11.16 1.27
N GLN A 129 8.82 -11.76 1.31
CA GLN A 129 9.36 -12.42 2.50
C GLN A 129 9.56 -11.45 3.66
N GLU A 130 10.13 -10.27 3.39
CA GLU A 130 10.33 -9.26 4.42
C GLU A 130 8.97 -8.75 4.95
N THR A 131 7.99 -8.50 4.08
CA THR A 131 6.62 -8.13 4.53
C THR A 131 5.96 -9.23 5.35
N ALA A 132 6.09 -10.49 4.94
CA ALA A 132 5.58 -11.63 5.71
C ALA A 132 6.24 -11.72 7.09
N LYS A 133 7.54 -11.45 7.18
CA LYS A 133 8.29 -11.43 8.44
C LYS A 133 7.86 -10.27 9.34
N GLU A 134 7.74 -9.06 8.80
CA GLU A 134 7.23 -7.88 9.52
C GLU A 134 5.83 -8.13 10.07
N TYR A 135 4.94 -8.69 9.25
CA TYR A 135 3.57 -9.02 9.67
C TYR A 135 3.52 -10.07 10.78
N ARG A 136 4.37 -11.09 10.73
CA ARG A 136 4.45 -12.11 11.80
C ARG A 136 4.93 -11.56 13.14
N GLN A 137 5.66 -10.46 13.13
CA GLN A 137 6.12 -9.76 14.33
C GLN A 137 5.08 -8.76 14.85
N ASP A 138 4.04 -8.45 14.07
CA ASP A 138 3.01 -7.50 14.44
C ASP A 138 2.14 -8.03 15.61
N SER A 139 1.71 -7.10 16.46
CA SER A 139 0.78 -7.38 17.55
C SER A 139 -0.56 -7.90 17.03
N HIS A 140 -1.00 -7.42 15.86
CA HIS A 140 -2.22 -7.91 15.22
C HIS A 140 -2.15 -9.43 14.96
N TYR A 141 -1.08 -9.89 14.33
CA TYR A 141 -0.87 -11.30 14.01
C TYR A 141 -0.84 -12.19 15.26
N SER A 142 -0.20 -11.70 16.34
CA SER A 142 -0.13 -12.44 17.61
C SER A 142 -1.50 -12.67 18.26
N ARG A 143 -2.47 -11.79 17.99
CA ARG A 143 -3.85 -11.88 18.50
C ARG A 143 -4.77 -12.73 17.63
N LEU A 144 -4.34 -13.08 16.41
CA LEU A 144 -5.14 -13.90 15.52
C LEU A 144 -5.25 -15.33 16.07
N PRO A 145 -6.44 -15.97 15.98
CA PRO A 145 -6.60 -17.40 16.21
C PRO A 145 -5.69 -18.21 15.29
N ASP A 146 -5.27 -19.39 15.75
CA ASP A 146 -4.36 -20.23 14.98
C ASP A 146 -5.03 -20.81 13.73
N THR A 147 -6.30 -21.19 13.83
CA THR A 147 -7.06 -21.84 12.73
C THR A 147 -8.27 -21.03 12.27
N ARG A 148 -8.67 -21.25 11.01
CA ARG A 148 -9.87 -20.61 10.43
C ARG A 148 -11.15 -20.98 11.19
N GLU A 149 -11.24 -22.20 11.69
CA GLU A 149 -12.39 -22.69 12.44
C GLU A 149 -12.54 -22.02 13.81
N GLN A 150 -11.43 -21.76 14.51
CA GLN A 150 -11.46 -20.98 15.74
C GLN A 150 -11.93 -19.55 15.48
N ALA A 151 -11.46 -18.92 14.40
CA ALA A 151 -11.89 -17.57 14.03
C ALA A 151 -13.41 -17.49 13.76
N LYS A 152 -13.99 -18.49 13.10
CA LYS A 152 -15.45 -18.58 12.89
C LYS A 152 -16.21 -18.78 14.21
N LYS A 153 -15.72 -19.63 15.11
CA LYS A 153 -16.35 -19.89 16.42
C LYS A 153 -16.36 -18.66 17.32
N THR A 154 -15.29 -17.86 17.34
CA THR A 154 -15.24 -16.62 18.12
C THR A 154 -16.24 -15.59 17.60
N LYS A 155 -16.37 -15.47 16.27
CA LYS A 155 -17.40 -14.60 15.67
C LYS A 155 -18.81 -15.05 16.07
N ASN A 156 -19.07 -16.36 16.07
CA ASN A 156 -20.38 -16.90 16.44
C ASN A 156 -20.65 -16.77 17.96
N ARG A 157 -19.64 -16.91 18.83
CA ARG A 157 -19.77 -16.66 20.28
C ARG A 157 -20.05 -15.19 20.62
N ALA A 158 -19.53 -14.23 19.86
CA ALA A 158 -19.88 -12.82 20.04
C ALA A 158 -21.36 -12.51 19.77
N TYR A 159 -22.06 -13.40 19.05
CA TYR A 159 -23.51 -13.36 18.84
C TYR A 159 -24.27 -14.46 19.61
N HIS A 160 -23.58 -15.25 20.43
CA HIS A 160 -24.21 -16.24 21.30
C HIS A 160 -24.44 -15.57 22.66
N PHE A 161 -25.59 -14.94 22.81
CA PHE A 161 -26.19 -14.81 24.14
C PHE A 161 -26.35 -16.26 24.63
N GLU A 162 -25.71 -16.62 25.74
CA GLU A 162 -25.91 -17.93 26.36
C GLU A 162 -27.41 -18.01 26.69
N GLU A 163 -28.17 -18.75 25.88
CA GLU A 163 -29.49 -19.20 26.29
C GLU A 163 -29.25 -20.22 27.40
N ASP A 164 -29.25 -19.71 28.64
CA ASP A 164 -29.45 -20.52 29.81
C ASP A 164 -30.82 -21.20 29.63
N ASP A 165 -30.78 -22.50 29.32
CA ASP A 165 -31.91 -23.40 29.09
C ASP A 165 -32.68 -23.68 30.41
N SER A 166 -32.97 -22.60 31.14
CA SER A 166 -33.75 -22.57 32.37
C SER A 166 -34.64 -21.31 32.35
N LYS A 167 -35.66 -21.39 31.51
CA LYS A 167 -37.03 -20.85 31.66
C LYS A 167 -37.50 -20.14 30.38
N ASN A 168 -38.49 -20.77 29.77
CA ASN A 168 -39.41 -20.22 28.79
C ASN A 168 -39.99 -18.86 29.26
N THR A 169 -39.35 -17.76 28.88
CA THR A 169 -39.98 -16.44 28.87
C THR A 169 -39.69 -15.78 27.54
N VAL A 170 -40.70 -15.80 26.66
CA VAL A 170 -40.77 -14.98 25.45
C VAL A 170 -40.85 -13.51 25.89
N TYR A 171 -39.72 -12.90 26.23
CA TYR A 171 -39.63 -11.47 26.52
C TYR A 171 -38.32 -10.94 25.96
N SER A 172 -38.42 -10.26 24.81
CA SER A 172 -37.33 -9.46 24.25
C SER A 172 -37.43 -8.04 24.83
N PRO A 173 -36.32 -7.37 25.19
CA PRO A 173 -36.35 -5.99 25.68
C PRO A 173 -37.01 -5.01 24.71
N ILE A 174 -37.09 -5.36 23.41
CA ILE A 174 -37.82 -4.57 22.41
C ILE A 174 -39.33 -4.64 22.63
N ILE A 175 -39.87 -5.78 23.08
CA ILE A 175 -41.31 -5.97 23.35
C ILE A 175 -41.75 -5.11 24.53
N GLU A 176 -40.94 -5.02 25.58
CA GLU A 176 -41.24 -4.19 26.76
C GLU A 176 -41.32 -2.69 26.41
N VAL A 177 -40.45 -2.22 25.51
CA VAL A 177 -40.51 -0.85 24.98
C VAL A 177 -41.72 -0.64 24.06
N MET A 178 -42.11 -1.65 23.28
CA MET A 178 -43.30 -1.57 22.43
C MET A 178 -44.60 -1.57 23.22
N GLU A 179 -44.70 -2.35 24.30
CA GLU A 179 -45.88 -2.42 25.18
C GLU A 179 -46.04 -1.18 26.06
N SER A 180 -44.97 -0.43 26.28
CA SER A 180 -44.98 0.82 27.05
C SER A 180 -45.26 2.08 26.23
N LEU A 181 -45.45 1.94 24.90
CA LEU A 181 -45.90 3.05 24.08
C LEU A 181 -47.41 3.26 24.25
N PRO A 182 -47.86 4.49 24.55
CA PRO A 182 -49.28 4.79 24.58
C PRO A 182 -49.88 4.58 23.18
N VAL A 183 -51.00 3.86 23.11
CA VAL A 183 -51.77 3.75 21.87
C VAL A 183 -52.39 5.12 21.61
N PHE A 184 -51.94 5.80 20.56
CA PHE A 184 -52.54 7.06 20.13
C PHE A 184 -53.86 6.75 19.43
N ASP A 185 -54.98 7.05 20.10
CA ASP A 185 -56.29 7.04 19.46
C ASP A 185 -56.30 8.01 18.28
N GLN A 186 -56.70 7.50 17.10
CA GLN A 186 -56.91 8.32 15.91
C GLN A 186 -58.14 9.21 16.16
N ILE A 187 -57.90 10.50 16.38
CA ILE A 187 -58.95 11.52 16.37
C ILE A 187 -59.49 11.61 14.92
N SER A 188 -60.79 11.37 14.76
CA SER A 188 -61.54 11.59 13.50
C SER A 188 -61.57 13.05 13.07
#